data_AF-A0A3M8T4G9-F1
#
_entry.id   AF-A0A3M8T4G9-F1
#
_cell.length_a   1.000
_cell.length_b   1.000
_cell.length_c   1.000
_cell.angle_alpha   90.00
_cell.angle_beta   90.00
_cell.angle_gamma   90.00
#
_symmetry.space_group_name_H-M   'P 1'
#
loop_
_entity.id
_entity.type
_entity.pdbx_description
1 polymer ?
#
loop_
_entity_poly.entity_id
_entity_poly.type
_entity_poly.pdbx_seq_one_letter_code
_entity_poly.pdbx_strand_id
1 'polypeptide(L)'
;MDRPLHLLLTFVAVLIGGFLALLGYDHWVLKPRADTQARTIADLQARPAAQPAALDLDSARSEADAIAGKLDADLKRSVAENRAAIEQTSREQQMRQLGNDALARANMPRVAITEFYMTNNQWPADASAAGLGSTADLAGGAVKAVTIGPQGTIALALREPLSSAGRIVMTPVAKANGMIEWRCATEGDDNLARYVAGCR
;
A
#
# COMPACT_ATOMS: atom_id res chain seq x y z
N MET A 1 -67.94 0.89 12.85
CA MET A 1 -67.62 0.09 14.05
C MET A 1 -66.74 -1.08 13.60
N ASP A 2 -65.55 -0.81 13.01
CA ASP A 2 -64.91 -1.78 12.09
C ASP A 2 -63.47 -2.18 12.48
N ARG A 3 -62.96 -1.67 13.60
CA ARG A 3 -61.62 -2.01 14.12
C ARG A 3 -61.41 -3.47 14.55
N PRO A 4 -62.38 -4.21 15.14
CA PRO A 4 -62.10 -5.57 15.61
C PRO A 4 -61.99 -6.58 14.45
N LEU A 5 -62.71 -6.37 13.34
CA LEU A 5 -62.67 -7.27 12.19
C LEU A 5 -61.33 -7.21 11.46
N HIS A 6 -60.73 -6.02 11.36
CA HIS A 6 -59.43 -5.85 10.71
C HIS A 6 -58.28 -6.51 11.49
N LEU A 7 -58.30 -6.42 12.82
CA LEU A 7 -57.33 -7.09 13.69
C LEU A 7 -57.45 -8.62 13.63
N LEU A 8 -58.67 -9.14 13.50
CA LEU A 8 -58.90 -10.58 13.40
C LEU A 8 -58.42 -11.12 12.04
N LEU A 9 -58.66 -10.39 10.95
CA LEU A 9 -58.19 -10.76 9.61
C LEU A 9 -56.65 -10.75 9.50
N THR A 10 -55.97 -9.75 10.08
CA THR A 10 -54.49 -9.72 10.05
C THR A 10 -53.88 -10.84 10.89
N PHE A 11 -54.48 -11.15 12.04
CA PHE A 11 -54.03 -12.26 12.88
C PHE A 11 -54.17 -13.61 12.16
N VAL A 12 -55.31 -13.87 11.52
CA VAL A 12 -55.51 -15.10 10.73
C VAL A 12 -54.54 -15.16 9.55
N ALA A 13 -54.30 -14.05 8.84
CA ALA A 13 -53.36 -14.02 7.73
C ALA A 13 -51.91 -14.36 8.15
N VAL A 14 -51.46 -13.85 9.31
CA VAL A 14 -50.13 -14.15 9.86
C VAL A 14 -50.02 -15.63 10.25
N LEU A 15 -51.05 -16.19 10.88
CA LEU A 15 -51.06 -17.61 11.25
C LEU A 15 -51.02 -18.52 10.01
N ILE A 16 -51.78 -18.20 8.98
CA ILE A 16 -51.77 -18.94 7.72
C ILE A 16 -50.40 -18.84 7.05
N GLY A 17 -49.81 -17.64 6.99
CA GLY A 17 -48.46 -17.44 6.44
C GLY A 17 -47.39 -18.23 7.18
N GLY A 18 -47.42 -18.22 8.51
CA GLY A 18 -46.51 -19.00 9.35
C GLY A 18 -46.68 -20.51 9.15
N PHE A 19 -47.92 -20.99 9.05
CA PHE A 19 -48.21 -22.40 8.81
C PHE A 19 -47.70 -22.87 7.43
N LEU A 20 -47.92 -22.08 6.38
CA LEU A 20 -47.43 -22.39 5.03
C LEU A 20 -45.89 -22.39 4.98
N ALA A 21 -45.23 -21.48 5.69
CA ALA A 21 -43.77 -21.47 5.79
C ALA A 21 -43.24 -22.74 6.48
N LEU A 22 -43.89 -23.21 7.55
CA LEU A 22 -43.52 -24.45 8.24
C LEU A 22 -43.72 -25.68 7.35
N LEU A 23 -44.82 -25.76 6.61
CA LEU A 23 -45.05 -26.84 5.64
C LEU A 23 -44.04 -26.84 4.50
N GLY A 24 -43.70 -25.65 3.99
CA GLY A 24 -42.65 -25.49 2.98
C GLY A 24 -41.29 -25.96 3.49
N TYR A 25 -40.94 -25.58 4.73
CA TYR A 25 -39.69 -26.00 5.37
C TYR A 25 -39.62 -27.52 5.59
N ASP A 26 -40.69 -28.13 6.10
CA ASP A 26 -40.72 -29.58 6.31
C ASP A 26 -40.56 -30.34 4.98
N HIS A 27 -41.26 -29.90 3.93
CA HIS A 27 -41.25 -30.61 2.66
C HIS A 27 -39.96 -30.42 1.85
N TRP A 28 -39.39 -29.20 1.83
CA TRP A 28 -38.21 -28.90 1.01
C TRP A 28 -36.88 -29.06 1.74
N VAL A 29 -36.86 -29.00 3.08
CA VAL A 29 -35.61 -29.02 3.85
C VAL A 29 -35.51 -30.29 4.68
N LEU A 30 -36.54 -30.67 5.43
CA LEU A 30 -36.45 -31.81 6.35
C LEU A 30 -36.58 -33.16 5.65
N LYS A 31 -37.60 -33.35 4.80
CA LYS A 31 -37.81 -34.62 4.09
C LYS A 31 -36.63 -35.04 3.21
N PRO A 32 -36.04 -34.17 2.37
CA PRO A 32 -34.90 -34.57 1.53
C PRO A 32 -33.67 -34.97 2.35
N ARG A 33 -33.46 -34.31 3.50
CA ARG A 33 -32.37 -34.68 4.43
C ARG A 33 -32.63 -36.02 5.09
N ALA A 34 -33.87 -36.25 5.56
CA ALA A 34 -34.27 -37.52 6.15
C ALA A 34 -34.15 -38.68 5.15
N ASP A 35 -34.58 -38.47 3.89
CA ASP A 35 -34.47 -39.47 2.83
C ASP A 35 -33.01 -39.76 2.47
N THR A 36 -32.17 -38.71 2.39
CA THR A 36 -30.73 -38.87 2.11
C THR A 36 -30.05 -39.64 3.24
N GLN A 37 -30.37 -39.32 4.49
CA GLN A 37 -29.85 -40.02 5.66
C GLN A 37 -30.33 -41.47 5.71
N ALA A 38 -31.62 -41.72 5.43
CA ALA A 38 -32.20 -43.07 5.39
C ALA A 38 -31.56 -43.93 4.30
N ARG A 39 -31.35 -43.37 3.09
CA ARG A 39 -30.63 -44.06 2.00
C ARG A 39 -29.19 -44.34 2.37
N THR A 40 -28.50 -43.37 2.97
CA THR A 40 -27.11 -43.56 3.42
C THR A 40 -27.00 -44.67 4.46
N ILE A 41 -27.93 -44.72 5.43
CA ILE A 41 -27.96 -45.77 6.45
C ILE A 41 -28.29 -47.14 5.82
N ALA A 42 -29.28 -47.19 4.92
CA ALA A 42 -29.63 -48.42 4.22
C ALA A 42 -28.47 -48.95 3.37
N ASP A 43 -27.75 -48.08 2.67
CA ASP A 43 -26.56 -48.44 1.87
C ASP A 43 -25.41 -48.94 2.76
N LEU A 44 -25.21 -48.36 3.94
CA LEU A 44 -24.22 -48.82 4.91
C LEU A 44 -24.57 -50.18 5.52
N GLN A 45 -25.87 -50.46 5.73
CA GLN A 45 -26.35 -51.74 6.26
C GLN A 45 -26.39 -52.86 5.20
N ALA A 46 -26.64 -52.51 3.94
CA ALA A 46 -26.67 -53.46 2.82
C ALA A 46 -25.26 -53.80 2.30
N ARG A 47 -24.24 -53.02 2.66
CA ARG A 47 -22.85 -53.39 2.40
C ARG A 47 -22.52 -54.66 3.19
N PRO A 48 -22.06 -55.74 2.53
CA PRO A 48 -21.55 -56.90 3.26
C PRO A 48 -20.47 -56.40 4.21
N ALA A 49 -20.44 -56.93 5.45
CA ALA A 49 -19.44 -56.59 6.43
C ALA A 49 -18.06 -56.70 5.76
N ALA A 50 -17.49 -55.56 5.39
CA ALA A 50 -16.14 -55.53 4.87
C ALA A 50 -15.29 -56.10 6.00
N GLN A 51 -14.54 -57.16 5.70
CA GLN A 51 -13.48 -57.63 6.58
C GLN A 51 -12.72 -56.40 7.07
N PRO A 52 -12.36 -56.32 8.37
CA PRO A 52 -11.65 -55.16 8.88
C PRO A 52 -10.38 -55.02 8.05
N ALA A 53 -10.39 -54.10 7.09
CA ALA A 53 -9.18 -53.64 6.47
C ALA A 53 -8.38 -53.11 7.64
N ALA A 54 -7.31 -53.82 8.00
CA ALA A 54 -6.43 -53.43 9.09
C ALA A 54 -6.14 -51.94 8.88
N LEU A 55 -6.50 -51.12 9.86
CA LEU A 55 -6.26 -49.68 9.81
C LEU A 55 -4.75 -49.52 9.69
N ASP A 56 -4.26 -49.20 8.49
CA ASP A 56 -2.84 -49.04 8.25
C ASP A 56 -2.40 -47.68 8.81
N LEU A 57 -2.14 -47.69 10.11
CA LEU A 57 -1.67 -46.53 10.87
C LEU A 57 -0.32 -46.03 10.35
N ASP A 58 0.48 -46.89 9.72
CA ASP A 58 1.78 -46.52 9.19
C ASP A 58 1.64 -45.76 7.87
N SER A 59 0.72 -46.19 6.98
CA SER A 59 0.35 -45.39 5.80
C SER A 59 -0.21 -44.03 6.21
N ALA A 60 -1.14 -43.98 7.17
CA ALA A 60 -1.73 -42.74 7.64
C ALA A 60 -0.70 -41.77 8.26
N ARG A 61 0.28 -42.29 9.01
CA ARG A 61 1.41 -41.49 9.54
C ARG A 61 2.29 -40.96 8.41
N SER A 62 2.63 -41.80 7.43
CA SER A 62 3.47 -41.39 6.29
C SER A 62 2.80 -40.29 5.44
N GLU A 63 1.48 -40.36 5.26
CA GLU A 63 0.71 -39.31 4.57
C GLU A 63 0.70 -38.00 5.38
N ALA A 64 0.50 -38.09 6.70
CA ALA A 64 0.54 -36.92 7.58
C ALA A 64 1.91 -36.23 7.56
N ASP A 65 3.00 -36.98 7.60
CA ASP A 65 4.37 -36.44 7.51
C ASP A 65 4.62 -35.80 6.14
N ALA A 66 4.13 -36.41 5.06
CA ALA A 66 4.22 -35.84 3.72
C ALA A 66 3.44 -34.54 3.56
N ILE A 67 2.25 -34.44 4.17
CA ILE A 67 1.45 -33.22 4.19
C ILE A 67 2.14 -32.14 5.03
N ALA A 68 2.65 -32.48 6.21
CA ALA A 68 3.38 -31.56 7.07
C ALA A 68 4.62 -31.00 6.37
N GLY A 69 5.38 -31.84 5.66
CA GLY A 69 6.55 -31.42 4.88
C GLY A 69 6.18 -30.48 3.72
N LYS A 70 5.09 -30.76 3.00
CA LYS A 70 4.59 -29.87 1.93
C LYS A 70 4.14 -28.52 2.48
N LEU A 71 3.37 -28.53 3.58
CA LEU A 71 2.89 -27.29 4.22
C LEU A 71 4.04 -26.44 4.74
N ASP A 72 5.04 -27.04 5.38
CA ASP A 72 6.23 -26.33 5.84
C ASP A 72 7.01 -25.71 4.67
N ALA A 73 7.18 -26.45 3.56
CA ALA A 73 7.82 -25.94 2.35
C ALA A 73 7.04 -24.78 1.71
N ASP A 74 5.72 -24.88 1.62
CA ASP A 74 4.84 -23.85 1.05
C ASP A 74 4.78 -22.60 1.94
N LEU A 75 4.70 -22.77 3.26
CA LEU A 75 4.74 -21.67 4.22
C LEU A 75 6.07 -20.93 4.15
N LYS A 76 7.20 -21.65 4.09
CA LYS A 76 8.53 -21.05 3.93
C LYS A 76 8.63 -20.25 2.64
N ARG A 77 8.11 -20.78 1.53
CA ARG A 77 8.05 -20.06 0.25
C ARG A 77 7.24 -18.78 0.36
N SER A 78 6.01 -18.87 0.87
CA SER A 78 5.11 -17.73 1.03
C SER A 78 5.70 -16.64 1.94
N VAL A 79 6.32 -17.02 3.07
CA VAL A 79 6.96 -16.05 3.98
C VAL A 79 8.17 -15.39 3.32
N ALA A 80 8.99 -16.14 2.58
CA ALA A 80 10.16 -15.58 1.88
C ALA A 80 9.74 -14.57 0.80
N GLU A 81 8.74 -14.91 -0.01
CA GLU A 81 8.18 -14.02 -1.03
C GLU A 81 7.60 -12.74 -0.42
N ASN A 82 6.81 -12.87 0.64
CA ASN A 82 6.22 -11.72 1.34
C ASN A 82 7.28 -10.81 1.96
N ARG A 83 8.33 -11.37 2.58
CA ARG A 83 9.44 -10.58 3.16
C ARG A 83 10.17 -9.79 2.08
N ALA A 84 10.51 -10.43 0.95
CA ALA A 84 11.17 -9.75 -0.16
C ALA A 84 10.34 -8.59 -0.71
N ALA A 85 9.02 -8.77 -0.87
CA ALA A 85 8.13 -7.71 -1.33
C ALA A 85 8.03 -6.54 -0.33
N ILE A 86 7.98 -6.83 0.97
CA ILE A 86 7.95 -5.80 2.03
C ILE A 86 9.27 -5.00 2.04
N GLU A 87 10.41 -5.68 1.92
CA GLU A 87 11.73 -5.03 1.88
C GLU A 87 11.93 -4.15 0.65
N GLN A 88 11.42 -4.56 -0.51
CA GLN A 88 11.46 -3.73 -1.71
C GLN A 88 10.62 -2.46 -1.52
N THR A 89 9.41 -2.60 -0.99
CA THR A 89 8.52 -1.47 -0.74
C THR A 89 9.11 -0.49 0.29
N SER A 90 9.70 -1.00 1.37
CA SER A 90 10.30 -0.17 2.41
C SER A 90 11.51 0.62 1.89
N ARG A 91 12.36 0.00 1.05
CA ARG A 91 13.48 0.68 0.39
C ARG A 91 13.00 1.79 -0.52
N GLU A 92 11.99 1.54 -1.36
CA GLU A 92 11.44 2.59 -2.23
C GLU A 92 10.87 3.77 -1.44
N GLN A 93 10.15 3.50 -0.35
CA GLN A 93 9.61 4.54 0.52
C GLN A 93 10.73 5.34 1.21
N GLN A 94 11.78 4.67 1.68
CA GLN A 94 12.94 5.31 2.28
C GLN A 94 13.63 6.24 1.26
N MET A 95 13.82 5.79 0.03
CA MET A 95 14.43 6.60 -1.04
C MET A 95 13.58 7.85 -1.35
N ARG A 96 12.25 7.73 -1.38
CA ARG A 96 11.35 8.88 -1.55
C ARG A 96 11.43 9.87 -0.39
N GLN A 97 11.53 9.37 0.84
CA GLN A 97 11.71 10.23 2.02
C GLN A 97 13.03 11.00 1.94
N LEU A 98 14.11 10.36 1.53
CA LEU A 98 15.40 11.01 1.31
C LEU A 98 15.33 12.07 0.19
N GLY A 99 14.62 11.77 -0.91
CA GLY A 99 14.37 12.75 -1.97
C GLY A 99 13.62 13.99 -1.47
N ASN A 100 12.61 13.80 -0.63
CA ASN A 100 11.87 14.90 -0.01
C ASN A 100 12.71 15.69 1.01
N ASP A 101 13.53 15.02 1.83
CA ASP A 101 14.50 15.68 2.72
C ASP A 101 15.47 16.56 1.92
N ALA A 102 15.95 16.05 0.78
CA ALA A 102 16.82 16.81 -0.10
C ALA A 102 16.12 18.09 -0.61
N LEU A 103 14.90 17.99 -1.12
CA LEU A 103 14.13 19.15 -1.57
C LEU A 103 13.88 20.17 -0.45
N ALA A 104 13.60 19.70 0.77
CA ALA A 104 13.36 20.57 1.91
C ALA A 104 14.58 21.46 2.23
N ARG A 105 15.80 21.01 1.92
CA ARG A 105 17.03 21.80 2.13
C ARG A 105 17.11 23.03 1.25
N ALA A 106 16.44 23.02 0.11
CA ALA A 106 16.38 24.19 -0.77
C ALA A 106 15.38 25.24 -0.31
N ASN A 107 14.50 24.97 0.67
CA ASN A 107 13.45 25.92 1.06
C ASN A 107 14.01 27.27 1.53
N MET A 108 15.02 27.24 2.41
CA MET A 108 15.61 28.47 2.94
C MET A 108 16.34 29.28 1.85
N PRO A 109 17.22 28.68 1.02
CA PRO A 109 17.77 29.34 -0.16
C PRO A 109 16.72 29.92 -1.11
N ARG A 110 15.63 29.20 -1.38
CA ARG A 110 14.56 29.67 -2.27
C ARG A 110 13.90 30.95 -1.76
N VAL A 111 13.65 31.02 -0.46
CA VAL A 111 13.09 32.23 0.17
C VAL A 111 14.07 33.39 0.02
N ALA A 112 15.33 33.22 0.43
CA ALA A 112 16.33 34.28 0.35
C ALA A 112 16.58 34.78 -1.08
N ILE A 113 16.65 33.87 -2.06
CA ILE A 113 16.82 34.23 -3.48
C ILE A 113 15.57 34.97 -4.01
N THR A 114 14.38 34.56 -3.59
CA THR A 114 13.12 35.23 -3.95
C THR A 114 13.06 36.63 -3.36
N GLU A 115 13.38 36.80 -2.08
CA GLU A 115 13.41 38.11 -1.40
C GLU A 115 14.47 39.04 -2.02
N PHE A 116 15.66 38.50 -2.33
CA PHE A 116 16.69 39.25 -3.02
C PHE A 116 16.20 39.76 -4.38
N TYR A 117 15.55 38.91 -5.17
CA TYR A 117 14.99 39.30 -6.47
C TYR A 117 13.91 40.35 -6.32
N MET A 118 12.99 40.19 -5.37
CA MET A 118 11.93 41.16 -5.12
C MET A 118 12.46 42.54 -4.69
N THR A 119 13.62 42.58 -4.04
CA THR A 119 14.24 43.83 -3.57
C THR A 119 15.11 44.50 -4.63
N ASN A 120 15.83 43.69 -5.42
CA ASN A 120 16.87 44.20 -6.33
C ASN A 120 16.48 44.13 -7.81
N ASN A 121 15.35 43.48 -8.12
CA ASN A 121 14.88 43.18 -9.48
C ASN A 121 15.93 42.48 -10.36
N GLN A 122 16.82 41.70 -9.72
CA GLN A 122 17.83 40.87 -10.35
C GLN A 122 18.13 39.65 -9.48
N TRP A 123 18.56 38.54 -10.08
CA TRP A 123 18.95 37.36 -9.32
C TRP A 123 20.30 37.57 -8.61
N PRO A 124 20.51 36.98 -7.43
CA PRO A 124 21.81 37.03 -6.77
C PRO A 124 22.84 36.23 -7.57
N ALA A 125 24.09 36.71 -7.57
CA ALA A 125 25.21 36.03 -8.23
C ALA A 125 25.68 34.80 -7.45
N ASP A 126 25.53 34.83 -6.11
CA ASP A 126 25.97 33.80 -5.18
C ASP A 126 25.13 33.83 -3.89
N ALA A 127 25.46 32.93 -2.95
CA ALA A 127 24.80 32.84 -1.65
C ALA A 127 24.96 34.12 -0.80
N SER A 128 26.15 34.72 -0.80
CA SER A 128 26.43 35.90 0.03
C SER A 128 25.62 37.11 -0.43
N ALA A 129 25.44 37.29 -1.74
CA ALA A 129 24.60 38.34 -2.31
C ALA A 129 23.14 38.19 -1.83
N ALA A 130 22.64 36.95 -1.73
CA ALA A 130 21.31 36.65 -1.19
C ALA A 130 21.21 36.79 0.34
N GLY A 131 22.27 37.23 1.03
CA GLY A 131 22.29 37.35 2.49
C GLY A 131 22.37 36.00 3.21
N LEU A 132 22.73 34.93 2.50
CA LEU A 132 22.89 33.60 3.09
C LEU A 132 24.28 33.46 3.69
N GLY A 133 24.34 32.80 4.85
CA GLY A 133 25.59 32.37 5.47
C GLY A 133 26.26 31.25 4.69
N SER A 134 27.11 30.48 5.37
CA SER A 134 27.77 29.33 4.75
C SER A 134 26.74 28.32 4.23
N THR A 135 26.81 27.98 2.95
CA THR A 135 25.95 26.94 2.37
C THR A 135 26.28 25.54 2.89
N ALA A 136 27.41 25.37 3.57
CA ALA A 136 27.77 24.13 4.24
C ALA A 136 26.78 23.76 5.36
N ASP A 137 26.22 24.76 6.04
CA ASP A 137 25.24 24.56 7.13
C ASP A 137 23.88 24.04 6.60
N LEU A 138 23.69 24.11 5.28
CA LEU A 138 22.50 23.61 4.58
C LEU A 138 22.64 22.16 4.12
N ALA A 139 23.85 21.59 4.20
CA ALA A 139 24.08 20.18 3.90
C ALA A 139 23.59 19.26 5.05
N GLY A 140 23.45 17.96 4.76
CA GLY A 140 22.99 16.95 5.72
C GLY A 140 22.01 15.97 5.10
N GLY A 141 21.64 14.92 5.84
CA GLY A 141 20.72 13.89 5.34
C GLY A 141 21.19 13.33 3.99
N ALA A 142 20.34 13.43 2.97
CA ALA A 142 20.66 12.97 1.60
C ALA A 142 21.49 13.97 0.76
N VAL A 143 21.75 15.17 1.27
CA VAL A 143 22.44 16.26 0.54
C VAL A 143 23.87 16.40 1.02
N LYS A 144 24.83 16.15 0.14
CA LYS A 144 26.27 16.34 0.34
C LYS A 144 26.65 17.82 0.43
N ALA A 145 26.14 18.64 -0.48
CA ALA A 145 26.47 20.06 -0.55
C ALA A 145 25.34 20.86 -1.20
N VAL A 146 25.21 22.12 -0.78
CA VAL A 146 24.31 23.11 -1.40
C VAL A 146 25.17 24.18 -2.05
N THR A 147 24.91 24.46 -3.32
CA THR A 147 25.59 25.53 -4.06
C THR A 147 24.54 26.47 -4.62
N ILE A 148 24.80 27.77 -4.52
CA ILE A 148 24.02 28.79 -5.22
C ILE A 148 24.90 29.33 -6.33
N GLY A 149 24.48 29.05 -7.55
CA GLY A 149 25.15 29.47 -8.76
C GLY A 149 24.53 30.73 -9.37
N PRO A 150 25.02 31.12 -10.56
CA PRO A 150 24.50 32.27 -11.29
C PRO A 150 22.98 32.18 -11.50
N GLN A 151 22.35 33.36 -11.64
CA GLN A 151 20.90 33.49 -11.86
C GLN A 151 20.07 32.88 -10.72
N GLY A 152 20.61 32.82 -9.49
CA GLY A 152 19.90 32.27 -8.33
C GLY A 152 19.63 30.76 -8.43
N THR A 153 20.39 30.03 -9.23
CA THR A 153 20.21 28.57 -9.37
C THR A 153 20.72 27.87 -8.11
N ILE A 154 19.90 26.99 -7.54
CA ILE A 154 20.28 26.16 -6.38
C ILE A 154 20.63 24.76 -6.90
N ALA A 155 21.81 24.27 -6.57
CA ALA A 155 22.24 22.90 -6.85
C ALA A 155 22.49 22.14 -5.55
N LEU A 156 21.81 21.00 -5.40
CA LEU A 156 21.96 20.08 -4.28
C LEU A 156 22.74 18.85 -4.76
N ALA A 157 24.02 18.75 -4.40
CA ALA A 157 24.78 17.53 -4.62
C ALA A 157 24.32 16.46 -3.63
N LEU A 158 24.03 15.25 -4.10
CA LEU A 158 23.50 14.18 -3.25
C LEU A 158 24.61 13.26 -2.70
N ARG A 159 24.21 12.39 -1.78
CA ARG A 159 25.03 11.29 -1.29
C ARG A 159 24.22 9.99 -1.23
N GLU A 160 24.90 8.88 -1.04
CA GLU A 160 24.26 7.59 -0.79
C GLU A 160 23.39 7.62 0.49
N PRO A 161 22.31 6.82 0.54
CA PRO A 161 21.90 5.85 -0.48
C PRO A 161 21.12 6.46 -1.65
N LEU A 162 20.82 7.76 -1.63
CA LEU A 162 19.96 8.39 -2.64
C LEU A 162 20.63 8.46 -4.02
N SER A 163 21.83 9.04 -4.10
CA SER A 163 22.68 9.02 -5.29
C SER A 163 24.07 9.58 -4.96
N SER A 164 25.15 8.97 -5.47
CA SER A 164 26.52 9.48 -5.28
C SER A 164 26.99 10.43 -6.40
N ALA A 165 26.38 10.33 -7.59
CA ALA A 165 26.68 11.17 -8.76
C ALA A 165 25.56 12.17 -9.10
N GLY A 166 24.36 11.93 -8.57
CA GLY A 166 23.18 12.74 -8.85
C GLY A 166 23.16 14.09 -8.13
N ARG A 167 22.43 15.03 -8.72
CA ARG A 167 22.12 16.33 -8.13
C ARG A 167 20.68 16.75 -8.44
N ILE A 168 20.12 17.57 -7.56
CA ILE A 168 18.85 18.26 -7.78
C ILE A 168 19.16 19.72 -8.09
N VAL A 169 18.66 20.24 -9.21
CA VAL A 169 18.86 21.62 -9.64
C VAL A 169 17.53 22.35 -9.62
N MET A 170 17.48 23.48 -8.93
CA MET A 170 16.31 24.35 -8.86
C MET A 170 16.64 25.71 -9.47
N THR A 171 15.88 26.09 -10.50
CA THR A 171 16.11 27.34 -11.24
C THR A 171 14.88 28.23 -11.08
N PRO A 172 15.05 29.45 -10.54
CA PRO A 172 13.96 30.39 -10.45
C PRO A 172 13.70 31.07 -11.81
N VAL A 173 12.43 31.35 -12.10
CA VAL A 173 11.98 32.03 -13.31
C VAL A 173 10.96 33.08 -12.91
N ALA A 174 11.35 34.35 -13.09
CA ALA A 174 10.43 35.46 -12.89
C ALA A 174 9.47 35.55 -14.08
N LYS A 175 8.17 35.63 -13.78
CA LYS A 175 7.11 35.77 -14.78
C LYS A 175 6.72 37.23 -14.91
N ALA A 176 6.11 37.58 -16.05
CA ALA A 176 5.65 38.94 -16.34
C ALA A 176 4.62 39.47 -15.32
N ASN A 177 3.90 38.58 -14.63
CA ASN A 177 2.94 38.94 -13.58
C ASN A 177 3.57 39.12 -12.18
N GLY A 178 4.91 39.11 -12.08
CA GLY A 178 5.64 39.26 -10.81
C GLY A 178 5.76 37.98 -9.99
N MET A 179 5.20 36.85 -10.45
CA MET A 179 5.35 35.56 -9.79
C MET A 179 6.73 34.95 -10.08
N ILE A 180 7.34 34.32 -9.07
CA ILE A 180 8.54 33.52 -9.23
C ILE A 180 8.15 32.04 -9.29
N GLU A 181 8.36 31.42 -10.44
CA GLU A 181 8.22 29.97 -10.62
C GLU A 181 9.56 29.29 -10.34
N TRP A 182 9.55 28.18 -9.60
CA TRP A 182 10.74 27.37 -9.38
C TRP A 182 10.65 26.11 -10.23
N ARG A 183 11.54 25.99 -11.21
CA ARG A 183 11.72 24.75 -11.98
C ARG A 183 12.66 23.85 -11.23
N CYS A 184 12.37 22.56 -11.21
CA CYS A 184 13.22 21.56 -10.58
C CYS A 184 13.56 20.46 -11.59
N ALA A 185 14.84 20.11 -11.67
CA ALA A 185 15.37 19.04 -12.50
C ALA A 185 16.31 18.14 -11.68
N THR A 186 16.45 16.89 -12.12
CA THR A 186 17.45 15.94 -11.60
C THR A 186 18.50 15.69 -12.67
N GLU A 187 19.78 15.67 -12.28
CA GLU A 187 20.89 15.47 -13.21
C GLU A 187 21.88 14.44 -12.66
N GLY A 188 22.60 13.76 -13.55
CA GLY A 188 23.69 12.84 -13.18
C GLY A 188 23.24 11.44 -12.73
N ASP A 189 21.93 11.21 -12.59
CA ASP A 189 21.33 9.91 -12.28
C ASP A 189 19.89 9.84 -12.80
N ASP A 190 19.65 9.02 -13.83
CA ASP A 190 18.36 8.89 -14.49
C ASP A 190 17.26 8.32 -13.58
N ASN A 191 17.64 7.58 -12.54
CA ASN A 191 16.68 7.00 -11.60
C ASN A 191 16.23 7.99 -10.52
N LEU A 192 16.94 9.12 -10.36
CA LEU A 192 16.69 10.06 -9.28
C LEU A 192 15.29 10.70 -9.37
N ALA A 193 14.81 10.98 -10.58
CA ALA A 193 13.48 11.52 -10.82
C ALA A 193 12.35 10.63 -10.26
N ARG A 194 12.59 9.31 -10.10
CA ARG A 194 11.61 8.38 -9.50
C ARG A 194 11.39 8.66 -8.01
N TYR A 195 12.41 9.16 -7.33
CA TYR A 195 12.43 9.33 -5.87
C TYR A 195 12.24 10.80 -5.43
N VAL A 196 12.45 11.75 -6.34
CA VAL A 196 12.34 13.19 -6.06
C VAL A 196 11.06 13.75 -6.69
N ALA A 197 10.03 13.97 -5.86
CA ALA A 197 8.73 14.42 -6.36
C ALA A 197 8.78 15.86 -6.92
N GLY A 198 8.13 16.07 -8.06
CA GLY A 198 7.97 17.41 -8.65
C GLY A 198 9.17 17.93 -9.44
N CYS A 199 10.27 17.17 -9.51
CA CYS A 199 11.40 17.48 -10.39
C CYS A 199 11.29 16.65 -11.67
N ARG A 200 11.55 17.27 -12.83
CA ARG A 200 11.48 16.65 -14.15
C ARG A 200 12.66 17.05 -15.01
#